data_AF-A0A239IVM7-F1
#
_entry.id   AF-A0A239IVM7-F1
#
_cell.length_a   1.000
_cell.length_b   1.000
_cell.length_c   1.000
_cell.angle_alpha   90.00
_cell.angle_beta   90.00
_cell.angle_gamma   90.00
#
_symmetry.space_group_name_H-M   'P 1'
#
loop_
_entity.id
_entity.type
_entity.pdbx_description
1 polymer ?
#
loop_
_entity_poly.entity_id
_entity_poly.type
_entity_poly.pdbx_seq_one_letter_code
_entity_poly.pdbx_strand_id
1 'polypeptide(L)'
;MSVILTRDTPFEATVPLLVVGGGACGLTAALAARDEGVEVVVLERDPLPQGSTSMSLGALCASGSAEQKRHGVEDGEERFFQDVMAKTHGTADPLLARVVGAESGPALDWLAERHGVELVLETGWKPAFGHSVMRMHVTPGRTGADLMERLVAACERAGADILTDAHVTALYAEGERVTGVRLQRPDGSTEDIGCDALVLASCGFGGNHQMVAENIPSMAHARYFGWEGNQGDAILWGKALGAGLGDMDAYQGLGLLADPQGIDVNPRLLIEGGVQVNQRGERFGHELEDVSGAGARVIAQPGGVAWVIYDDRIHQNCKELPQYKVLSGLGGIRSAPDIEGLAAQAGIDPAGLARTMAEVAGFVASGEQDGFGRAFPGPALASPFYAARVTGALFHTQGGLLVDENAQVRRADGGLLPNLYAGGGAARSISGPGPSGYLPGAGLCMAVTLGRLAGRAAGRAVKG
;
A
#
# COMPACT_ATOMS: atom_id res chain seq x y z
N MET A 1 17.70 -3.26 -14.08
CA MET A 1 18.09 -4.35 -13.15
C MET A 1 18.65 -5.52 -13.92
N SER A 2 19.73 -6.14 -13.42
CA SER A 2 20.43 -7.25 -14.09
C SER A 2 20.66 -8.44 -13.16
N VAL A 3 20.79 -9.63 -13.74
CA VAL A 3 21.23 -10.85 -13.05
C VAL A 3 22.51 -11.33 -13.73
N ILE A 4 23.57 -11.49 -12.95
CA ILE A 4 24.89 -11.89 -13.42
C ILE A 4 25.06 -13.38 -13.12
N LEU A 5 25.08 -14.20 -14.18
CA LEU A 5 25.25 -15.65 -14.10
C LEU A 5 26.73 -15.99 -14.14
N THR A 6 27.30 -16.37 -12.99
CA THR A 6 28.73 -16.61 -12.83
C THR A 6 29.00 -17.55 -11.67
N ARG A 7 30.07 -18.35 -11.75
CA ARG A 7 30.47 -19.33 -10.73
C ARG A 7 31.59 -18.87 -9.80
N ASP A 8 32.36 -17.85 -10.21
CA ASP A 8 33.58 -17.44 -9.50
C ASP A 8 33.63 -15.91 -9.39
N THR A 9 32.75 -15.35 -8.55
CA THR A 9 32.81 -13.91 -8.22
C THR A 9 33.58 -13.73 -6.91
N PRO A 10 34.74 -13.05 -6.91
CA PRO A 10 35.37 -12.66 -5.66
C PRO A 10 34.52 -11.54 -5.03
N PHE A 11 33.85 -11.84 -3.92
CA PHE A 11 33.12 -10.85 -3.15
C PHE A 11 34.05 -10.13 -2.17
N GLU A 12 33.81 -8.83 -1.95
CA GLU A 12 34.58 -8.02 -0.99
C GLU A 12 34.26 -8.40 0.46
N ALA A 13 33.01 -8.80 0.69
CA ALA A 13 32.51 -9.36 1.93
C ALA A 13 31.47 -10.45 1.63
N THR A 14 31.23 -11.35 2.57
CA THR A 14 30.15 -12.34 2.48
C THR A 14 29.43 -12.36 3.82
N VAL A 15 28.11 -12.27 3.78
CA VAL A 15 27.26 -12.32 4.97
C VAL A 15 26.25 -13.46 4.85
N PRO A 16 25.82 -14.08 5.95
CA PRO A 16 24.92 -15.22 5.84
C PRO A 16 23.55 -14.84 5.22
N LEU A 17 23.00 -13.68 5.56
CA LEU A 17 21.73 -13.19 5.01
C LEU A 17 21.82 -11.74 4.56
N LEU A 18 21.37 -11.48 3.33
CA LEU A 18 21.10 -10.13 2.84
C LEU A 18 19.60 -9.86 2.75
N VAL A 19 19.22 -8.62 3.07
CA VAL A 19 17.86 -8.09 2.87
C VAL A 19 17.95 -6.84 2.00
N VAL A 20 17.22 -6.79 0.89
CA VAL A 20 17.19 -5.63 -0.01
C VAL A 20 15.92 -4.81 0.22
N GLY A 21 16.09 -3.62 0.78
CA GLY A 21 15.02 -2.68 1.13
C GLY A 21 14.84 -2.54 2.63
N GLY A 22 15.06 -1.33 3.16
CA GLY A 22 14.94 -0.96 4.57
C GLY A 22 13.55 -0.46 4.97
N GLY A 23 12.48 -0.90 4.30
CA GLY A 23 11.10 -0.64 4.72
C GLY A 23 10.61 -1.61 5.81
N ALA A 24 9.33 -1.53 6.19
CA ALA A 24 8.77 -2.38 7.26
C ALA A 24 9.02 -3.88 7.05
N CYS A 25 8.93 -4.36 5.81
CA CYS A 25 9.18 -5.76 5.47
C CYS A 25 10.63 -6.16 5.74
N GLY A 26 11.60 -5.39 5.24
CA GLY A 26 13.00 -5.75 5.37
C GLY A 26 13.52 -5.65 6.79
N LEU A 27 13.13 -4.60 7.52
CA LEU A 27 13.49 -4.47 8.94
C LEU A 27 12.87 -5.60 9.78
N THR A 28 11.62 -5.97 9.50
CA THR A 28 10.97 -7.09 10.18
C THR A 28 11.63 -8.44 9.83
N ALA A 29 12.05 -8.63 8.58
CA ALA A 29 12.82 -9.81 8.18
C ALA A 29 14.18 -9.88 8.90
N ALA A 30 14.88 -8.75 9.02
CA ALA A 30 16.14 -8.69 9.75
C ALA A 30 15.96 -9.09 11.22
N LEU A 31 14.95 -8.55 11.90
CA LEU A 31 14.63 -8.93 13.29
C LEU A 31 14.35 -10.44 13.43
N ALA A 32 13.57 -11.01 12.51
CA ALA A 32 13.26 -12.43 12.51
C ALA A 32 14.51 -13.30 12.27
N ALA A 33 15.43 -12.86 11.41
CA ALA A 33 16.70 -13.55 11.19
C ALA A 33 17.65 -13.47 12.39
N ARG A 34 17.71 -12.31 13.07
CA ARG A 34 18.46 -12.15 14.33
C ARG A 34 17.93 -13.06 15.43
N ASP A 35 16.61 -13.25 15.49
CA ASP A 35 15.99 -14.19 16.43
C ASP A 35 16.32 -15.65 16.15
N GLU A 36 16.57 -15.99 14.89
CA GLU A 36 17.14 -17.26 14.48
C GLU A 36 18.66 -17.29 14.67
N GLY A 37 19.30 -16.26 15.22
CA GLY A 37 20.74 -16.21 15.55
C GLY A 37 21.66 -16.13 14.33
N VAL A 38 21.19 -15.50 13.25
CA VAL A 38 21.93 -15.34 11.99
C VAL A 38 22.38 -13.87 11.83
N GLU A 39 23.57 -13.66 11.27
CA GLU A 39 24.03 -12.32 10.87
C GLU A 39 23.29 -11.87 9.62
N VAL A 40 22.83 -10.61 9.62
CA VAL A 40 22.02 -10.04 8.56
C VAL A 40 22.40 -8.60 8.31
N VAL A 41 22.52 -8.25 7.03
CA VAL A 41 22.70 -6.86 6.57
C VAL A 41 21.50 -6.45 5.73
N VAL A 42 20.88 -5.34 6.10
CA VAL A 42 19.83 -4.68 5.33
C VAL A 42 20.46 -3.62 4.44
N LEU A 43 20.19 -3.70 3.13
CA LEU A 43 20.64 -2.73 2.13
C LEU A 43 19.50 -1.79 1.80
N GLU A 44 19.67 -0.50 2.08
CA GLU A 44 18.71 0.56 1.78
C GLU A 44 19.31 1.52 0.75
N ARG A 45 18.56 1.79 -0.32
CA ARG A 45 19.01 2.69 -1.38
C ARG A 45 19.15 4.11 -0.86
N ASP A 46 18.17 4.57 -0.11
CA ASP A 46 18.05 5.97 0.28
C ASP A 46 18.90 6.27 1.53
N PRO A 47 19.21 7.55 1.83
CA PRO A 47 20.04 7.90 2.99
C PRO A 47 19.41 7.55 4.34
N LEU A 48 18.09 7.33 4.37
CA LEU A 48 17.34 6.96 5.56
C LEU A 48 16.32 5.86 5.21
N PRO A 49 16.20 4.81 6.04
CA PRO A 49 15.18 3.78 5.88
C PRO A 49 13.79 4.36 6.15
N GLN A 50 13.06 4.65 5.07
CA GLN A 50 11.73 5.25 5.13
C GLN A 50 10.77 4.51 4.19
N GLY A 51 11.04 4.60 2.87
CA GLY A 51 10.23 4.01 1.81
C GLY A 51 8.74 4.36 1.90
N SER A 52 7.90 3.55 1.24
CA SER A 52 6.45 3.71 1.30
C SER A 52 5.84 3.53 2.69
N THR A 53 6.51 2.83 3.60
CA THR A 53 6.01 2.69 4.97
C THR A 53 5.87 4.05 5.63
N SER A 54 6.88 4.92 5.54
CA SER A 54 6.89 6.25 6.17
C SER A 54 5.75 7.17 5.72
N MET A 55 5.33 7.05 4.45
CA MET A 55 4.25 7.84 3.83
C MET A 55 2.85 7.39 4.24
N SER A 56 2.74 6.27 4.96
CA SER A 56 1.45 5.71 5.37
C SER A 56 1.00 6.25 6.74
N LEU A 57 -0.21 5.84 7.17
CA LEU A 57 -0.67 6.05 8.55
C LEU A 57 0.02 5.12 9.57
N GLY A 58 0.96 4.26 9.14
CA GLY A 58 1.54 3.23 10.01
C GLY A 58 0.52 2.18 10.45
N ALA A 59 -0.60 2.07 9.72
CA ALA A 59 -1.73 1.23 10.07
C ALA A 59 -1.69 -0.09 9.30
N LEU A 60 -1.81 -1.22 9.99
CA LEU A 60 -1.98 -2.54 9.37
C LEU A 60 -3.16 -3.31 9.94
N CYS A 61 -3.75 -4.15 9.10
CA CYS A 61 -4.73 -5.12 9.57
C CYS A 61 -4.03 -6.37 10.14
N ALA A 62 -4.59 -6.96 11.19
CA ALA A 62 -4.17 -8.27 11.69
C ALA A 62 -5.35 -9.00 12.34
N SER A 63 -5.26 -10.32 12.42
CA SER A 63 -6.27 -11.19 13.02
C SER A 63 -5.73 -12.01 14.17
N GLY A 64 -6.53 -12.15 15.24
CA GLY A 64 -6.23 -12.96 16.41
C GLY A 64 -5.17 -12.37 17.36
N SER A 65 -4.84 -11.07 17.25
CA SER A 65 -3.80 -10.42 18.07
C SER A 65 -4.16 -10.34 19.56
N ALA A 66 -3.16 -10.17 20.42
CA ALA A 66 -3.37 -9.92 21.85
C ALA A 66 -4.18 -8.63 22.09
N GLU A 67 -3.97 -7.60 21.26
CA GLU A 67 -4.73 -6.35 21.33
C GLU A 67 -6.20 -6.50 21.00
N GLN A 68 -6.54 -7.32 19.99
CA GLN A 68 -7.93 -7.65 19.69
C GLN A 68 -8.59 -8.36 20.89
N LYS A 69 -7.90 -9.33 21.50
CA LYS A 69 -8.40 -10.05 22.68
C LYS A 69 -8.60 -9.12 23.88
N ARG A 70 -7.67 -8.19 24.14
CA ARG A 70 -7.80 -7.19 25.21
C ARG A 70 -9.03 -6.29 25.05
N HIS A 71 -9.45 -6.04 23.82
CA HIS A 71 -10.64 -5.26 23.48
C HIS A 71 -11.90 -6.11 23.27
N GLY A 72 -11.87 -7.42 23.58
CA GLY A 72 -13.00 -8.32 23.43
C GLY A 72 -13.41 -8.59 21.97
N VAL A 73 -12.48 -8.41 21.02
CA VAL A 73 -12.72 -8.71 19.60
C VAL A 73 -12.39 -10.17 19.32
N GLU A 74 -13.40 -10.96 18.97
CA GLU A 74 -13.24 -12.33 18.52
C GLU A 74 -12.89 -12.37 17.02
N ASP A 75 -11.64 -12.72 16.71
CA ASP A 75 -11.11 -12.79 15.36
C ASP A 75 -10.09 -13.92 15.21
N GLY A 76 -9.74 -14.28 13.98
CA GLY A 76 -8.75 -15.32 13.70
C GLY A 76 -8.67 -15.66 12.20
N GLU A 77 -7.83 -16.66 11.88
CA GLU A 77 -7.52 -17.08 10.50
C GLU A 77 -8.76 -17.23 9.64
N GLU A 78 -9.74 -18.04 10.06
CA GLU A 78 -10.88 -18.38 9.21
C GLU A 78 -11.76 -17.15 8.90
N ARG A 79 -11.95 -16.24 9.87
CA ARG A 79 -12.70 -15.00 9.62
C ARG A 79 -11.93 -14.06 8.71
N PHE A 80 -10.62 -13.94 8.90
CA PHE A 80 -9.77 -13.14 8.02
C PHE A 80 -9.77 -13.67 6.59
N PHE A 81 -9.64 -14.99 6.42
CA PHE A 81 -9.74 -15.69 5.15
C PHE A 81 -11.06 -15.40 4.45
N GLN A 82 -12.19 -15.53 5.16
CA GLN A 82 -13.52 -15.25 4.62
C GLN A 82 -13.66 -13.81 4.13
N ASP A 83 -13.16 -12.84 4.90
CA ASP A 83 -13.20 -11.43 4.52
C ASP A 83 -12.35 -11.15 3.28
N VAL A 84 -11.14 -11.73 3.19
CA VAL A 84 -10.27 -11.63 2.00
C VAL A 84 -10.97 -12.23 0.78
N MET A 85 -11.51 -13.45 0.90
CA MET A 85 -12.18 -14.11 -0.22
C MET A 85 -13.45 -13.37 -0.62
N ALA A 86 -14.22 -12.81 0.32
CA ALA A 86 -15.38 -11.98 0.01
C ALA A 86 -14.98 -10.70 -0.72
N LYS A 87 -13.95 -9.99 -0.22
CA LYS A 87 -13.48 -8.73 -0.80
C LYS A 87 -12.90 -8.90 -2.19
N THR A 88 -12.26 -10.03 -2.46
CA THR A 88 -11.66 -10.35 -3.77
C THR A 88 -12.59 -11.15 -4.68
N HIS A 89 -13.85 -11.38 -4.28
CA HIS A 89 -14.79 -12.23 -5.03
C HIS A 89 -14.25 -13.62 -5.34
N GLY A 90 -13.46 -14.18 -4.43
CA GLY A 90 -12.86 -15.51 -4.52
C GLY A 90 -11.61 -15.60 -5.38
N THR A 91 -11.02 -14.48 -5.80
CA THR A 91 -9.87 -14.45 -6.72
C THR A 91 -8.51 -14.31 -6.05
N ALA A 92 -8.47 -13.95 -4.75
CA ALA A 92 -7.23 -13.98 -3.97
C ALA A 92 -6.60 -15.37 -3.91
N ASP A 93 -5.29 -15.43 -3.68
CA ASP A 93 -4.60 -16.67 -3.37
C ASP A 93 -5.11 -17.24 -2.04
N PRO A 94 -5.77 -18.41 -2.03
CA PRO A 94 -6.33 -18.96 -0.80
C PRO A 94 -5.25 -19.42 0.18
N LEU A 95 -4.07 -19.85 -0.30
CA LEU A 95 -2.97 -20.23 0.58
C LEU A 95 -2.46 -18.98 1.30
N LEU A 96 -2.20 -17.92 0.55
CA LEU A 96 -1.66 -16.69 1.12
C LEU A 96 -2.65 -16.03 2.08
N ALA A 97 -3.94 -16.03 1.75
CA ALA A 97 -4.99 -15.51 2.62
C ALA A 97 -5.04 -16.26 3.97
N ARG A 98 -4.89 -17.59 3.96
CA ARG A 98 -4.81 -18.40 5.20
C ARG A 98 -3.54 -18.12 5.98
N VAL A 99 -2.38 -18.16 5.32
CA VAL A 99 -1.08 -17.91 5.97
C VAL A 99 -1.07 -16.54 6.65
N VAL A 100 -1.52 -15.49 5.95
CA VAL A 100 -1.57 -14.14 6.51
C VAL A 100 -2.61 -14.01 7.62
N GLY A 101 -3.78 -14.66 7.48
CA GLY A 101 -4.79 -14.71 8.54
C GLY A 101 -4.30 -15.42 9.81
N ALA A 102 -3.46 -16.44 9.67
CA ALA A 102 -2.88 -17.17 10.79
C ALA A 102 -1.71 -16.44 11.44
N GLU A 103 -0.83 -15.82 10.64
CA GLU A 103 0.46 -15.30 11.11
C GLU A 103 0.45 -13.79 11.43
N SER A 104 -0.53 -13.02 10.94
CA SER A 104 -0.55 -11.56 11.14
C SER A 104 -0.64 -11.17 12.61
N GLY A 105 -1.64 -11.64 13.36
CA GLY A 105 -1.75 -11.36 14.80
C GLY A 105 -0.50 -11.78 15.59
N PRO A 106 -0.03 -13.02 15.45
CA PRO A 106 1.22 -13.46 16.06
C PRO A 106 2.44 -12.62 15.69
N ALA A 107 2.51 -12.05 14.48
CA ALA A 107 3.61 -11.18 14.07
C ALA A 107 3.61 -9.85 14.83
N LEU A 108 2.43 -9.25 15.06
CA LEU A 108 2.29 -8.05 15.87
C LEU A 108 2.66 -8.32 17.33
N ASP A 109 2.13 -9.42 17.89
CA ASP A 109 2.40 -9.81 19.27
C ASP A 109 3.91 -10.03 19.48
N TRP A 110 4.58 -10.69 18.54
CA TRP A 110 6.04 -10.88 18.57
C TRP A 110 6.82 -9.57 18.47
N LEU A 111 6.44 -8.66 17.57
CA LEU A 111 7.07 -7.34 17.46
C LEU A 111 6.98 -6.56 18.77
N ALA A 112 5.82 -6.59 19.42
CA ALA A 112 5.60 -5.92 20.70
C ALA A 112 6.40 -6.58 21.82
N GLU A 113 6.25 -7.89 22.02
CA GLU A 113 6.80 -8.61 23.17
C GLU A 113 8.32 -8.77 23.12
N ARG A 114 8.89 -9.02 21.93
CA ARG A 114 10.31 -9.35 21.79
C ARG A 114 11.15 -8.15 21.38
N HIS A 115 10.59 -7.25 20.57
CA HIS A 115 11.33 -6.15 19.95
C HIS A 115 10.90 -4.76 20.44
N GLY A 116 9.86 -4.67 21.27
CA GLY A 116 9.35 -3.41 21.82
C GLY A 116 8.67 -2.51 20.79
N VAL A 117 8.25 -3.07 19.66
CA VAL A 117 7.52 -2.35 18.60
C VAL A 117 6.03 -2.54 18.84
N GLU A 118 5.47 -1.69 19.68
CA GLU A 118 4.05 -1.75 20.07
C GLU A 118 3.13 -1.22 18.97
N LEU A 119 2.08 -2.00 18.68
CA LEU A 119 0.93 -1.57 17.90
C LEU A 119 -0.35 -1.81 18.71
N VAL A 120 -1.20 -0.80 18.80
CA VAL A 120 -2.47 -0.83 19.54
C VAL A 120 -3.64 -0.95 18.58
N LEU A 121 -4.73 -1.57 19.04
CA LEU A 121 -5.96 -1.63 18.24
C LEU A 121 -6.56 -0.22 18.04
N GLU A 122 -6.83 0.14 16.80
CA GLU A 122 -7.46 1.42 16.44
C GLU A 122 -8.97 1.37 16.65
N THR A 123 -9.41 1.65 17.87
CA THR A 123 -10.83 1.58 18.27
C THR A 123 -11.73 2.62 17.60
N GLY A 124 -11.15 3.69 17.04
CA GLY A 124 -11.84 4.69 16.23
C GLY A 124 -12.20 4.21 14.84
N TRP A 125 -11.50 3.21 14.30
CA TRP A 125 -11.76 2.64 12.98
C TRP A 125 -12.77 1.49 13.09
N LYS A 126 -14.03 1.77 12.75
CA LYS A 126 -15.08 0.75 12.74
C LYS A 126 -14.91 -0.22 11.55
N PRO A 127 -15.39 -1.47 11.67
CA PRO A 127 -15.31 -2.45 10.57
C PRO A 127 -15.95 -1.88 9.30
N ALA A 128 -15.17 -1.81 8.22
CA ALA A 128 -15.55 -1.20 6.96
C ALA A 128 -14.65 -1.68 5.83
N PHE A 129 -15.04 -1.43 4.58
CA PHE A 129 -14.26 -1.70 3.37
C PHE A 129 -13.76 -3.15 3.24
N GLY A 130 -14.58 -4.10 3.69
CA GLY A 130 -14.28 -5.54 3.65
C GLY A 130 -13.87 -6.13 4.99
N HIS A 131 -13.60 -5.33 6.02
CA HIS A 131 -13.38 -5.84 7.37
C HIS A 131 -14.71 -6.08 8.11
N SER A 132 -14.94 -7.31 8.60
CA SER A 132 -16.11 -7.69 9.41
C SER A 132 -15.94 -7.47 10.91
N VAL A 133 -14.71 -7.28 11.41
CA VAL A 133 -14.41 -6.88 12.80
C VAL A 133 -13.31 -5.82 12.86
N MET A 134 -13.03 -5.28 14.04
CA MET A 134 -11.95 -4.31 14.24
C MET A 134 -10.60 -5.02 14.10
N ARG A 135 -9.81 -4.64 13.09
CA ARG A 135 -8.50 -5.25 12.78
C ARG A 135 -7.38 -4.26 12.56
N MET A 136 -7.68 -2.97 12.52
CA MET A 136 -6.67 -1.96 12.26
C MET A 136 -5.84 -1.75 13.52
N HIS A 137 -4.53 -1.89 13.38
CA HIS A 137 -3.56 -1.62 14.43
C HIS A 137 -2.64 -0.50 13.98
N VAL A 138 -2.29 0.39 14.91
CA VAL A 138 -1.45 1.56 14.69
C VAL A 138 -0.39 1.64 15.77
N THR A 139 0.75 2.23 15.46
CA THR A 139 1.68 2.64 16.51
C THR A 139 1.11 3.82 17.31
N PRO A 140 1.61 4.11 18.53
CA PRO A 140 1.16 5.26 19.32
C PRO A 140 1.22 6.60 18.58
N GLY A 141 2.23 6.80 17.73
CA GLY A 141 2.38 7.99 16.90
C GLY A 141 1.46 8.04 15.68
N ARG A 142 0.75 6.95 15.36
CA ARG A 142 -0.27 6.87 14.29
C ARG A 142 0.23 7.35 12.92
N THR A 143 1.51 7.12 12.65
CA THR A 143 2.16 7.48 11.39
C THR A 143 3.11 6.37 10.96
N GLY A 144 3.34 6.30 9.65
CA GLY A 144 4.34 5.42 9.08
C GLY A 144 5.75 5.74 9.55
N ALA A 145 6.05 7.03 9.75
CA ALA A 145 7.33 7.49 10.28
C ALA A 145 7.61 6.93 11.69
N ASP A 146 6.64 6.99 12.61
CA ASP A 146 6.78 6.41 13.96
C ASP A 146 6.98 4.88 13.89
N LEU A 147 6.30 4.18 12.97
CA LEU A 147 6.56 2.76 12.75
C LEU A 147 8.00 2.50 12.26
N MET A 148 8.50 3.30 11.32
CA MET A 148 9.88 3.17 10.83
C MET A 148 10.91 3.44 11.92
N GLU A 149 10.76 4.51 12.70
CA GLU A 149 11.65 4.85 13.81
C GLU A 149 11.73 3.70 14.83
N ARG A 150 10.59 3.09 15.18
CA ARG A 150 10.53 1.96 16.10
C ARG A 150 11.21 0.71 15.56
N LEU A 151 11.00 0.40 14.27
CA LEU A 151 11.62 -0.76 13.62
C LEU A 151 13.13 -0.59 13.46
N VAL A 152 13.60 0.60 13.07
CA VAL A 152 15.04 0.89 12.99
C VAL A 152 15.69 0.74 14.35
N ALA A 153 15.12 1.35 15.38
CA ALA A 153 15.64 1.23 16.75
C ALA A 153 15.62 -0.22 17.24
N ALA A 154 14.63 -1.02 16.84
CA ALA A 154 14.60 -2.45 17.16
C ALA A 154 15.72 -3.22 16.46
N CYS A 155 15.98 -2.96 15.17
CA CYS A 155 17.06 -3.58 14.43
C CYS A 155 18.43 -3.25 15.05
N GLU A 156 18.66 -1.99 15.43
CA GLU A 156 19.88 -1.56 16.13
C GLU A 156 20.07 -2.33 17.44
N ARG A 157 19.03 -2.45 18.27
CA ARG A 157 19.09 -3.22 19.52
C ARG A 157 19.35 -4.72 19.28
N ALA A 158 18.83 -5.27 18.20
CA ALA A 158 19.03 -6.68 17.82
C ALA A 158 20.39 -6.95 17.15
N GLY A 159 21.16 -5.89 16.83
CA GLY A 159 22.40 -5.99 16.07
C GLY A 159 22.18 -6.46 14.64
N ALA A 160 21.11 -5.98 14.00
CA ALA A 160 20.93 -6.09 12.54
C ALA A 160 21.50 -4.83 11.89
N ASP A 161 22.54 -5.00 11.07
CA ASP A 161 23.20 -3.87 10.41
C ASP A 161 22.33 -3.33 9.29
N ILE A 162 22.20 -2.01 9.21
CA ILE A 162 21.48 -1.30 8.15
C ILE A 162 22.48 -0.43 7.41
N LEU A 163 22.71 -0.76 6.13
CA LEU A 163 23.58 -0.04 5.24
C LEU A 163 22.73 0.82 4.29
N THR A 164 22.70 2.11 4.54
CA THR A 164 22.03 3.11 3.69
C THR A 164 22.92 3.52 2.52
N ASP A 165 22.38 4.33 1.61
CA ASP A 165 23.10 4.77 0.40
C ASP A 165 23.69 3.58 -0.39
N ALA A 166 22.96 2.46 -0.39
CA ALA A 166 23.35 1.18 -0.96
C ALA A 166 22.32 0.74 -2.00
N HIS A 167 22.46 1.27 -3.21
CA HIS A 167 21.54 0.93 -4.29
C HIS A 167 21.91 -0.41 -4.92
N VAL A 168 21.18 -1.48 -4.61
CA VAL A 168 21.39 -2.77 -5.28
C VAL A 168 20.98 -2.67 -6.76
N THR A 169 21.89 -3.01 -7.66
CA THR A 169 21.70 -2.88 -9.13
C THR A 169 21.77 -4.22 -9.87
N ALA A 170 22.39 -5.23 -9.26
CA ALA A 170 22.46 -6.58 -9.81
C ALA A 170 22.41 -7.65 -8.72
N LEU A 171 21.90 -8.84 -9.08
CA LEU A 171 22.07 -10.06 -8.31
C LEU A 171 23.10 -10.97 -8.99
N TYR A 172 23.93 -11.65 -8.22
CA TYR A 172 24.77 -12.75 -8.67
C TYR A 172 24.05 -14.07 -8.46
N ALA A 173 24.11 -14.97 -9.44
CA ALA A 173 23.49 -16.28 -9.33
C ALA A 173 24.28 -17.40 -10.02
N GLU A 174 24.20 -18.59 -9.43
CA GLU A 174 24.69 -19.86 -9.94
C GLU A 174 23.51 -20.78 -10.23
N GLY A 175 23.09 -20.80 -11.50
CA GLY A 175 21.81 -21.43 -11.87
C GLY A 175 20.66 -20.69 -11.19
N GLU A 176 19.99 -21.36 -10.25
CA GLU A 176 18.82 -20.83 -9.54
C GLU A 176 19.16 -20.29 -8.14
N ARG A 177 20.39 -20.51 -7.68
CA ARG A 177 20.86 -20.05 -6.37
C ARG A 177 21.45 -18.66 -6.50
N VAL A 178 20.95 -17.72 -5.69
CA VAL A 178 21.55 -16.38 -5.58
C VAL A 178 22.79 -16.47 -4.71
N THR A 179 23.90 -15.87 -5.14
CA THR A 179 25.19 -15.94 -4.41
C THR A 179 25.65 -14.60 -3.87
N GLY A 180 25.00 -13.50 -4.26
CA GLY A 180 25.33 -12.16 -3.78
C GLY A 180 24.61 -11.06 -4.54
N VAL A 181 25.01 -9.82 -4.27
CA VAL A 181 24.48 -8.61 -4.91
C VAL A 181 25.60 -7.64 -5.28
N ARG A 182 25.35 -6.81 -6.29
CA ARG A 182 26.13 -5.60 -6.55
C ARG A 182 25.36 -4.39 -6.07
N LEU A 183 25.98 -3.58 -5.23
CA LEU A 183 25.47 -2.27 -4.82
C LEU A 183 26.27 -1.13 -5.47
N GLN A 184 25.59 0.00 -5.68
CA GLN A 184 26.18 1.25 -6.14
C GLN A 184 26.00 2.33 -5.07
N ARG A 185 27.06 3.08 -4.80
CA ARG A 185 27.09 4.22 -3.87
C ARG A 185 26.74 5.53 -4.57
N PRO A 186 26.41 6.60 -3.82
CA PRO A 186 26.12 7.92 -4.40
C PRO A 186 27.27 8.52 -5.22
N ASP A 187 28.52 8.15 -4.94
CA ASP A 187 29.71 8.59 -5.71
C ASP A 187 29.93 7.78 -7.01
N GLY A 188 29.06 6.80 -7.28
CA GLY A 188 29.12 5.92 -8.44
C GLY A 188 30.01 4.68 -8.27
N SER A 189 30.72 4.55 -7.16
CA SER A 189 31.48 3.33 -6.84
C SER A 189 30.54 2.15 -6.64
N THR A 190 31.07 0.94 -6.84
CA THR A 190 30.32 -0.31 -6.72
C THR A 190 31.02 -1.26 -5.76
N GLU A 191 30.25 -1.97 -4.95
CA GLU A 191 30.72 -3.03 -4.05
C GLU A 191 29.93 -4.32 -4.34
N ASP A 192 30.61 -5.46 -4.28
CA ASP A 192 30.00 -6.78 -4.47
C ASP A 192 30.00 -7.55 -3.15
N ILE A 193 28.81 -7.89 -2.65
CA ILE A 193 28.62 -8.60 -1.37
C ILE A 193 27.98 -9.96 -1.61
N GLY A 194 28.64 -11.02 -1.13
CA GLY A 194 28.14 -12.40 -1.19
C GLY A 194 27.08 -12.70 -0.12
N CYS A 195 26.19 -13.64 -0.39
CA CYS A 195 25.22 -14.12 0.59
C CYS A 195 24.81 -15.60 0.42
N ASP A 196 24.46 -16.25 1.54
CA ASP A 196 23.90 -17.60 1.53
C ASP A 196 22.39 -17.62 1.25
N ALA A 197 21.68 -16.57 1.63
CA ALA A 197 20.28 -16.32 1.30
C ALA A 197 19.98 -14.83 1.10
N LEU A 198 18.92 -14.54 0.34
CA LEU A 198 18.49 -13.19 0.00
C LEU A 198 16.99 -13.00 0.24
N VAL A 199 16.62 -11.91 0.92
CA VAL A 199 15.23 -11.45 1.05
C VAL A 199 15.03 -10.18 0.23
N LEU A 200 14.10 -10.22 -0.74
CA LEU A 200 13.68 -9.08 -1.53
C LEU A 200 12.50 -8.36 -0.84
N ALA A 201 12.75 -7.14 -0.37
CA ALA A 201 11.81 -6.31 0.39
C ALA A 201 11.72 -4.87 -0.18
N SER A 202 12.04 -4.67 -1.46
CA SER A 202 12.15 -3.36 -2.12
C SER A 202 10.83 -2.79 -2.66
N CYS A 203 9.70 -3.18 -2.06
CA CYS A 203 8.35 -2.76 -2.45
C CYS A 203 8.01 -3.08 -3.93
N GLY A 204 6.96 -2.43 -4.45
CA GLY A 204 6.41 -2.69 -5.78
C GLY A 204 6.99 -1.80 -6.88
N PHE A 205 6.20 -1.53 -7.91
CA PHE A 205 6.64 -0.87 -9.15
C PHE A 205 5.89 0.43 -9.49
N GLY A 206 5.20 1.03 -8.51
CA GLY A 206 4.37 2.23 -8.75
C GLY A 206 5.13 3.45 -9.27
N GLY A 207 6.42 3.58 -8.94
CA GLY A 207 7.30 4.65 -9.44
C GLY A 207 7.89 4.36 -10.83
N ASN A 208 7.69 3.16 -11.37
CA ASN A 208 8.14 2.79 -12.70
C ASN A 208 7.00 2.96 -13.71
N HIS A 209 6.92 4.14 -14.32
CA HIS A 209 5.85 4.48 -15.27
C HIS A 209 5.74 3.50 -16.44
N GLN A 210 6.85 2.90 -16.89
CA GLN A 210 6.81 1.89 -17.94
C GLN A 210 6.10 0.63 -17.45
N MET A 211 6.50 0.10 -16.29
CA MET A 211 5.84 -1.08 -15.72
C MET A 211 4.36 -0.80 -15.39
N VAL A 212 4.04 0.40 -14.91
CA VAL A 212 2.63 0.81 -14.68
C VAL A 212 1.85 0.81 -16.01
N ALA A 213 2.38 1.40 -17.07
CA ALA A 213 1.71 1.44 -18.37
C ALA A 213 1.51 0.03 -18.97
N GLU A 214 2.49 -0.86 -18.79
CA GLU A 214 2.45 -2.25 -19.26
C GLU A 214 1.45 -3.12 -18.48
N ASN A 215 1.44 -3.02 -17.15
CA ASN A 215 0.70 -3.93 -16.28
C ASN A 215 -0.65 -3.36 -15.79
N ILE A 216 -0.78 -2.03 -15.71
CA ILE A 216 -1.98 -1.33 -15.24
C ILE A 216 -2.34 -0.21 -16.24
N PRO A 217 -2.77 -0.54 -17.48
CA PRO A 217 -3.01 0.47 -18.52
C PRO A 217 -4.01 1.56 -18.13
N SER A 218 -4.99 1.23 -17.26
CA SER A 218 -5.97 2.18 -16.73
C SER A 218 -5.37 3.27 -15.84
N MET A 219 -4.14 3.07 -15.36
CA MET A 219 -3.39 4.01 -14.51
C MET A 219 -2.12 4.52 -15.21
N ALA A 220 -1.94 4.29 -16.51
CA ALA A 220 -0.75 4.72 -17.26
C ALA A 220 -0.48 6.25 -17.22
N HIS A 221 -1.54 7.03 -17.00
CA HIS A 221 -1.49 8.50 -16.87
C HIS A 221 -1.78 8.98 -15.44
N ALA A 222 -1.84 8.06 -14.47
CA ALA A 222 -2.03 8.43 -13.07
C ALA A 222 -0.81 9.20 -12.56
N ARG A 223 -1.05 10.15 -11.65
CA ARG A 223 0.05 10.63 -10.81
C ARG A 223 0.48 9.52 -9.88
N TYR A 224 1.78 9.34 -9.72
CA TYR A 224 2.26 8.49 -8.64
C TYR A 224 2.28 9.29 -7.33
N PHE A 225 1.57 8.78 -6.33
CA PHE A 225 1.49 9.36 -4.99
C PHE A 225 2.07 8.37 -3.98
N GLY A 226 3.17 7.72 -4.33
CA GLY A 226 3.92 6.82 -3.47
C GLY A 226 5.40 7.19 -3.43
N TRP A 227 6.21 6.26 -2.95
CA TRP A 227 7.66 6.48 -2.86
C TRP A 227 8.29 6.23 -4.23
N GLU A 228 8.83 7.27 -4.87
CA GLU A 228 9.40 7.21 -6.23
C GLU A 228 10.44 6.11 -6.42
N GLY A 229 11.07 5.70 -5.33
CA GLY A 229 11.96 4.55 -5.29
C GLY A 229 11.37 3.18 -5.63
N ASN A 230 10.05 3.04 -5.72
CA ASN A 230 9.38 1.78 -6.00
C ASN A 230 9.42 1.45 -7.49
N GLN A 231 10.59 1.02 -7.96
CA GLN A 231 10.89 0.83 -9.38
C GLN A 231 10.63 -0.59 -9.90
N GLY A 232 10.18 -1.51 -9.04
CA GLY A 232 9.88 -2.90 -9.41
C GLY A 232 11.09 -3.82 -9.47
N ASP A 233 12.19 -3.46 -8.79
CA ASP A 233 13.49 -4.13 -8.95
C ASP A 233 13.46 -5.61 -8.56
N ALA A 234 12.79 -5.94 -7.45
CA ALA A 234 12.58 -7.32 -7.03
C ALA A 234 11.86 -8.16 -8.09
N ILE A 235 10.85 -7.57 -8.74
CA ILE A 235 10.06 -8.23 -9.80
C ILE A 235 10.93 -8.47 -11.03
N LEU A 236 11.75 -7.48 -11.41
CA LEU A 236 12.66 -7.60 -12.56
C LEU A 236 13.74 -8.68 -12.32
N TRP A 237 14.37 -8.69 -11.14
CA TRP A 237 15.34 -9.72 -10.78
C TRP A 237 14.72 -11.10 -10.68
N GLY A 238 13.58 -11.22 -9.99
CA GLY A 238 12.89 -12.50 -9.87
C GLY A 238 12.46 -13.04 -11.23
N LYS A 239 11.89 -12.21 -12.10
CA LYS A 239 11.53 -12.61 -13.48
C LYS A 239 12.75 -13.11 -14.27
N ALA A 240 13.90 -12.46 -14.13
CA ALA A 240 15.15 -12.89 -14.77
C ALA A 240 15.68 -14.23 -14.22
N LEU A 241 15.37 -14.57 -12.97
CA LEU A 241 15.67 -15.86 -12.34
C LEU A 241 14.57 -16.93 -12.57
N GLY A 242 13.52 -16.63 -13.33
CA GLY A 242 12.42 -17.56 -13.60
C GLY A 242 11.33 -17.61 -12.54
N ALA A 243 11.26 -16.62 -11.64
CA ALA A 243 10.18 -16.49 -10.67
C ALA A 243 8.81 -16.30 -11.35
N GLY A 244 7.77 -16.90 -10.75
CA GLY A 244 6.39 -16.64 -11.11
C GLY A 244 5.94 -15.27 -10.61
N LEU A 245 5.08 -14.61 -11.38
CA LEU A 245 4.45 -13.34 -11.03
C LEU A 245 2.93 -13.54 -10.91
N GLY A 246 2.29 -12.79 -10.03
CA GLY A 246 0.84 -12.82 -9.87
C GLY A 246 0.26 -11.43 -9.61
N ASP A 247 -0.99 -11.25 -10.05
CA ASP A 247 -1.82 -10.07 -9.82
C ASP A 247 -1.12 -8.75 -10.19
N MET A 248 -0.32 -8.75 -11.26
CA MET A 248 0.46 -7.59 -11.69
C MET A 248 -0.40 -6.36 -12.06
N ASP A 249 -1.69 -6.56 -12.31
CA ASP A 249 -2.67 -5.49 -12.54
C ASP A 249 -3.31 -4.98 -11.25
N ALA A 250 -2.96 -5.53 -10.09
CA ALA A 250 -3.54 -5.17 -8.81
C ALA A 250 -2.86 -3.94 -8.21
N TYR A 251 -3.67 -2.98 -7.76
CA TYR A 251 -3.19 -1.72 -7.22
C TYR A 251 -4.16 -1.09 -6.24
N GLN A 252 -3.66 -0.14 -5.46
CA GLN A 252 -4.45 0.80 -4.70
C GLN A 252 -4.30 2.16 -5.36
N GLY A 253 -5.41 2.71 -5.85
CA GLY A 253 -5.49 4.06 -6.37
C GLY A 253 -6.27 4.98 -5.44
N LEU A 254 -6.24 6.27 -5.74
CA LEU A 254 -7.00 7.30 -5.05
C LEU A 254 -7.68 8.20 -6.09
N GLY A 255 -8.99 8.40 -5.99
CA GLY A 255 -9.75 9.36 -6.81
C GLY A 255 -9.88 10.75 -6.20
N LEU A 256 -9.03 11.08 -5.23
CA LEU A 256 -9.17 12.19 -4.29
C LEU A 256 -7.84 12.95 -4.10
N LEU A 257 -6.90 12.88 -5.05
CA LEU A 257 -5.69 13.69 -4.95
C LEU A 257 -5.98 15.10 -5.47
N ALA A 258 -5.88 16.12 -4.62
CA ALA A 258 -6.11 17.50 -5.01
C ALA A 258 -5.13 17.95 -6.10
N ASP A 259 -5.63 18.60 -7.16
CA ASP A 259 -4.83 19.02 -8.31
C ASP A 259 -4.91 20.55 -8.52
N PRO A 260 -3.79 21.29 -8.50
CA PRO A 260 -2.38 20.85 -8.54
C PRO A 260 -1.67 20.60 -7.20
N GLN A 261 -2.34 20.78 -6.07
CA GLN A 261 -1.67 20.83 -4.76
C GLN A 261 -0.99 19.52 -4.33
N GLY A 262 -1.43 18.36 -4.83
CA GLY A 262 -0.85 17.06 -4.47
C GLY A 262 -1.16 16.65 -3.03
N ILE A 263 -2.30 17.10 -2.49
CA ILE A 263 -2.75 16.81 -1.12
C ILE A 263 -3.94 15.86 -1.20
N ASP A 264 -3.95 14.80 -0.38
CA ASP A 264 -5.08 13.90 -0.31
C ASP A 264 -6.32 14.61 0.26
N VAL A 265 -7.44 14.48 -0.45
CA VAL A 265 -8.74 14.96 0.01
C VAL A 265 -9.38 13.88 0.88
N ASN A 266 -9.77 14.25 2.10
CA ASN A 266 -10.32 13.30 3.05
C ASN A 266 -11.65 12.71 2.52
N PRO A 267 -11.80 11.36 2.49
CA PRO A 267 -13.00 10.70 1.98
C PRO A 267 -14.27 11.04 2.79
N ARG A 268 -14.12 11.60 4.00
CA ARG A 268 -15.24 12.11 4.81
C ARG A 268 -16.14 13.07 4.05
N LEU A 269 -15.60 13.86 3.11
CA LEU A 269 -16.41 14.75 2.27
C LEU A 269 -17.48 13.98 1.48
N LEU A 270 -17.14 12.80 0.97
CA LEU A 270 -18.06 11.94 0.23
C LEU A 270 -18.96 11.13 1.17
N ILE A 271 -18.40 10.61 2.27
CA ILE A 271 -19.15 9.84 3.27
C ILE A 271 -20.31 10.67 3.86
N GLU A 272 -20.11 11.97 4.07
CA GLU A 272 -21.14 12.85 4.63
C GLU A 272 -22.13 13.44 3.60
N GLY A 273 -22.11 12.94 2.36
CA GLY A 273 -23.10 13.27 1.33
C GLY A 273 -22.57 14.04 0.12
N GLY A 274 -21.28 14.42 0.10
CA GLY A 274 -20.66 15.04 -1.07
C GLY A 274 -20.63 14.12 -2.29
N VAL A 275 -20.46 14.71 -3.47
CA VAL A 275 -20.49 14.00 -4.76
C VAL A 275 -19.27 14.33 -5.62
N GLN A 276 -18.91 13.41 -6.53
CA GLN A 276 -17.91 13.68 -7.56
C GLN A 276 -18.57 13.92 -8.92
N VAL A 277 -18.23 15.04 -9.56
CA VAL A 277 -18.68 15.38 -10.91
C VAL A 277 -17.51 15.61 -11.85
N ASN A 278 -17.69 15.29 -13.14
CA ASN A 278 -16.72 15.63 -14.17
C ASN A 278 -16.89 17.10 -14.65
N GLN A 279 -16.12 17.52 -15.66
CA GLN A 279 -16.21 18.88 -16.23
C GLN A 279 -17.58 19.22 -16.87
N ARG A 280 -18.37 18.20 -17.24
CA ARG A 280 -19.74 18.36 -17.73
C ARG A 280 -20.78 18.43 -16.60
N GLY A 281 -20.35 18.43 -15.34
CA GLY A 281 -21.22 18.46 -14.18
C GLY A 281 -21.96 17.14 -13.92
N GLU A 282 -21.53 16.04 -14.55
CA GLU A 282 -22.16 14.72 -14.43
C GLU A 282 -21.43 13.86 -13.40
N ARG A 283 -22.18 13.12 -12.59
CA ARG A 283 -21.63 12.00 -11.80
C ARG A 283 -21.25 10.84 -12.72
N PHE A 284 -20.27 10.05 -12.31
CA PHE A 284 -19.67 8.97 -13.11
C PHE A 284 -19.42 7.67 -12.34
N GLY A 285 -20.06 7.51 -11.17
CA GLY A 285 -19.99 6.28 -10.39
C GLY A 285 -20.41 6.46 -8.94
N HIS A 286 -20.46 5.34 -8.20
CA HIS A 286 -20.62 5.35 -6.75
C HIS A 286 -19.27 5.68 -6.09
N GLU A 287 -19.23 6.80 -5.37
CA GLU A 287 -17.99 7.37 -4.82
C GLU A 287 -17.41 6.59 -3.63
N LEU A 288 -18.13 5.59 -3.09
CA LEU A 288 -17.76 4.83 -1.89
C LEU A 288 -17.69 3.31 -2.11
N GLU A 289 -18.14 2.81 -3.28
CA GLU A 289 -18.21 1.36 -3.56
C GLU A 289 -16.82 0.73 -3.68
N ASP A 290 -15.98 1.31 -4.54
CA ASP A 290 -14.60 0.87 -4.76
C ASP A 290 -13.64 2.06 -4.70
N VAL A 291 -13.14 2.32 -3.49
CA VAL A 291 -12.20 3.42 -3.22
C VAL A 291 -10.86 3.20 -3.94
N SER A 292 -10.40 1.96 -4.05
CA SER A 292 -9.11 1.62 -4.66
C SER A 292 -9.13 1.80 -6.18
N GLY A 293 -10.23 1.45 -6.85
CA GLY A 293 -10.41 1.71 -8.29
C GLY A 293 -10.86 3.13 -8.63
N ALA A 294 -11.12 3.99 -7.64
CA ALA A 294 -11.63 5.34 -7.87
C ALA A 294 -10.66 6.21 -8.70
N GLY A 295 -9.35 5.99 -8.55
CA GLY A 295 -8.34 6.71 -9.33
C GLY A 295 -8.53 6.56 -10.84
N ALA A 296 -8.70 5.33 -11.33
CA ALA A 296 -8.91 5.06 -12.75
C ALA A 296 -10.21 5.69 -13.28
N ARG A 297 -11.29 5.70 -12.48
CA ARG A 297 -12.56 6.35 -12.86
C ARG A 297 -12.40 7.86 -13.05
N VAL A 298 -11.60 8.51 -12.20
CA VAL A 298 -11.30 9.95 -12.32
C VAL A 298 -10.40 10.23 -13.52
N ILE A 299 -9.35 9.42 -13.74
CA ILE A 299 -8.44 9.57 -14.89
C ILE A 299 -9.19 9.42 -16.22
N ALA A 300 -10.21 8.58 -16.28
CA ALA A 300 -11.04 8.39 -17.47
C ALA A 300 -11.97 9.58 -17.79
N GLN A 301 -12.13 10.56 -16.88
CA GLN A 301 -12.95 11.74 -17.11
C GLN A 301 -12.26 12.77 -18.01
N PRO A 302 -12.99 13.68 -18.67
CA PRO A 302 -12.40 14.76 -19.47
C PRO A 302 -11.34 15.55 -18.69
N GLY A 303 -10.13 15.61 -19.26
CA GLY A 303 -8.98 16.27 -18.64
C GLY A 303 -8.35 15.51 -17.46
N GLY A 304 -8.73 14.25 -17.23
CA GLY A 304 -8.22 13.41 -16.14
C GLY A 304 -8.60 13.88 -14.74
N VAL A 305 -9.64 14.72 -14.62
CA VAL A 305 -10.01 15.38 -13.38
C VAL A 305 -11.51 15.32 -13.08
N ALA A 306 -11.81 15.44 -11.80
CA ALA A 306 -13.15 15.57 -11.25
C ALA A 306 -13.21 16.68 -10.18
N TRP A 307 -14.41 16.98 -9.73
CA TRP A 307 -14.68 17.94 -8.66
C TRP A 307 -15.48 17.27 -7.55
N VAL A 308 -14.98 17.35 -6.32
CA VAL A 308 -15.74 16.98 -5.12
C VAL A 308 -16.60 18.17 -4.70
N ILE A 309 -17.91 18.02 -4.75
CA ILE A 309 -18.91 19.05 -4.41
C ILE A 309 -19.58 18.70 -3.08
N TYR A 310 -19.69 19.68 -2.18
CA TYR A 310 -20.26 19.51 -0.83
C TYR A 310 -20.80 20.84 -0.27
N ASP A 311 -21.48 20.79 0.87
CA ASP A 311 -22.12 21.93 1.53
C ASP A 311 -21.33 22.46 2.74
N ASP A 312 -21.82 23.54 3.34
CA ASP A 312 -21.21 24.16 4.51
C ASP A 312 -21.15 23.23 5.73
N ARG A 313 -22.18 22.40 5.94
CA ARG A 313 -22.17 21.43 7.04
C ARG A 313 -20.95 20.51 6.95
N ILE A 314 -20.71 19.92 5.78
CA ILE A 314 -19.56 19.05 5.53
C ILE A 314 -18.26 19.86 5.65
N HIS A 315 -18.23 21.09 5.13
CA HIS A 315 -17.10 22.00 5.24
C HIS A 315 -16.70 22.22 6.71
N GLN A 316 -17.65 22.61 7.57
CA GLN A 316 -17.40 22.84 9.00
C GLN A 316 -16.89 21.57 9.71
N ASN A 317 -17.39 20.39 9.32
CA ASN A 317 -16.97 19.11 9.90
C ASN A 317 -15.55 18.69 9.50
N CYS A 318 -15.05 19.17 8.37
CA CYS A 318 -13.75 18.77 7.81
C CYS A 318 -12.67 19.85 7.91
N LYS A 319 -13.03 21.12 8.11
CA LYS A 319 -12.09 22.26 8.05
C LYS A 319 -10.93 22.18 9.06
N GLU A 320 -11.12 21.46 10.16
CA GLU A 320 -10.10 21.32 11.19
C GLU A 320 -9.09 20.20 10.91
N LEU A 321 -9.34 19.36 9.90
CA LEU A 321 -8.42 18.29 9.51
C LEU A 321 -7.11 18.89 8.95
N PRO A 322 -5.93 18.36 9.34
CA PRO A 322 -4.65 18.92 8.92
C PRO A 322 -4.52 19.10 7.41
N GLN A 323 -4.82 18.06 6.61
CA GLN A 323 -4.75 18.11 5.15
C GLN A 323 -5.72 19.14 4.56
N TYR A 324 -6.89 19.31 5.18
CA TYR A 324 -7.89 20.28 4.73
C TYR A 324 -7.40 21.71 4.94
N LYS A 325 -6.80 22.01 6.09
CA LYS A 325 -6.22 23.33 6.38
C LYS A 325 -5.16 23.72 5.37
N VAL A 326 -4.25 22.80 5.07
CA VAL A 326 -3.19 23.03 4.07
C VAL A 326 -3.81 23.25 2.69
N LEU A 327 -4.73 22.38 2.26
CA LEU A 327 -5.38 22.50 0.96
C LEU A 327 -6.14 23.83 0.81
N SER A 328 -6.90 24.22 1.83
CA SER A 328 -7.63 25.49 1.87
C SER A 328 -6.69 26.69 1.85
N GLY A 329 -5.61 26.67 2.66
CA GLY A 329 -4.60 27.73 2.69
C GLY A 329 -3.85 27.93 1.37
N LEU A 330 -3.78 26.88 0.53
CA LEU A 330 -3.23 26.93 -0.82
C LEU A 330 -4.29 27.26 -1.90
N GLY A 331 -5.51 27.67 -1.50
CA GLY A 331 -6.59 28.00 -2.41
C GLY A 331 -7.18 26.80 -3.16
N GLY A 332 -7.00 25.58 -2.64
CA GLY A 332 -7.50 24.35 -3.26
C GLY A 332 -9.00 24.11 -3.09
N ILE A 333 -9.69 24.93 -2.29
CA ILE A 333 -11.14 24.88 -2.07
C ILE A 333 -11.79 26.13 -2.68
N ARG A 334 -12.75 25.93 -3.58
CA ARG A 334 -13.62 26.98 -4.14
C ARG A 334 -14.94 27.03 -3.37
N SER A 335 -15.57 28.19 -3.27
CA SER A 335 -16.88 28.33 -2.63
C SER A 335 -17.78 29.37 -3.32
N ALA A 336 -19.08 29.15 -3.28
CA ALA A 336 -20.08 30.05 -3.84
C ALA A 336 -21.43 29.95 -3.10
N PRO A 337 -22.24 31.03 -3.09
CA PRO A 337 -23.56 31.01 -2.46
C PRO A 337 -24.60 30.18 -3.25
N ASP A 338 -24.29 29.78 -4.47
CA ASP A 338 -25.18 29.00 -5.33
C ASP A 338 -24.37 28.10 -6.29
N ILE A 339 -25.07 27.17 -6.95
CA ILE A 339 -24.47 26.20 -7.87
C ILE A 339 -23.97 26.86 -9.16
N GLU A 340 -24.63 27.93 -9.62
CA GLU A 340 -24.22 28.65 -10.82
C GLU A 340 -22.87 29.35 -10.61
N GLY A 341 -22.71 30.04 -9.49
CA GLY A 341 -21.45 30.66 -9.08
C GLY A 341 -20.36 29.63 -8.85
N LEU A 342 -20.69 28.47 -8.25
CA LEU A 342 -19.72 27.40 -8.08
C LEU A 342 -19.26 26.83 -9.42
N ALA A 343 -20.19 26.58 -10.35
CA ALA A 343 -19.89 26.07 -11.68
C ALA A 343 -18.98 27.03 -12.45
N ALA A 344 -19.30 28.33 -12.43
CA ALA A 344 -18.49 29.36 -13.07
C ALA A 344 -17.08 29.42 -12.48
N GLN A 345 -16.95 29.39 -11.15
CA GLN A 345 -15.63 29.37 -10.51
C GLN A 345 -14.87 28.08 -10.80
N ALA A 346 -15.54 26.92 -10.81
CA ALA A 346 -14.95 25.60 -10.99
C ALA A 346 -14.64 25.25 -12.47
N GLY A 347 -15.21 25.98 -13.43
CA GLY A 347 -15.14 25.63 -14.84
C GLY A 347 -15.92 24.35 -15.16
N ILE A 348 -17.06 24.14 -14.50
CA ILE A 348 -17.98 23.02 -14.71
C ILE A 348 -19.15 23.53 -15.55
N ASP A 349 -19.72 22.70 -16.44
CA ASP A 349 -20.98 23.03 -17.13
C ASP A 349 -22.10 23.37 -16.11
N PRO A 350 -22.61 24.62 -16.08
CA PRO A 350 -23.61 25.03 -15.10
C PRO A 350 -24.90 24.23 -15.21
N ALA A 351 -25.32 23.90 -16.43
CA ALA A 351 -26.56 23.15 -16.65
C ALA A 351 -26.44 21.71 -16.17
N GLY A 352 -25.31 21.05 -16.48
CA GLY A 352 -25.01 19.71 -15.98
C GLY A 352 -24.94 19.64 -14.46
N LEU A 353 -24.20 20.56 -13.83
CA LEU A 353 -24.09 20.58 -12.38
C LEU A 353 -25.45 20.80 -11.71
N ALA A 354 -26.25 21.76 -12.20
CA ALA A 354 -27.59 21.99 -11.67
C ALA A 354 -28.50 20.75 -11.77
N ARG A 355 -28.45 20.03 -12.90
CA ARG A 355 -29.20 18.77 -13.06
C ARG A 355 -28.75 17.71 -12.05
N THR A 356 -27.45 17.46 -11.94
CA THR A 356 -26.91 16.47 -10.99
C THR A 356 -27.27 16.81 -9.54
N MET A 357 -27.18 18.08 -9.14
CA MET A 357 -27.53 18.48 -7.77
C MET A 357 -29.03 18.30 -7.49
N ALA A 358 -29.90 18.57 -8.46
CA ALA A 358 -31.34 18.33 -8.35
C ALA A 358 -31.67 16.83 -8.29
N GLU A 359 -31.01 16.00 -9.10
CA GLU A 359 -31.17 14.54 -9.07
C GLU A 359 -30.76 13.95 -7.71
N VAL A 360 -29.59 14.36 -7.18
CA VAL A 360 -29.12 13.93 -5.86
C VAL A 360 -30.09 14.35 -4.76
N ALA A 361 -30.60 15.58 -4.79
CA ALA A 361 -31.63 16.02 -3.84
C ALA A 361 -32.92 15.19 -3.96
N GLY A 362 -33.29 14.77 -5.17
CA GLY A 362 -34.39 13.85 -5.41
C GLY A 362 -34.19 12.49 -4.73
N PHE A 363 -33.01 11.88 -4.89
CA PHE A 363 -32.67 10.61 -4.23
C PHE A 363 -32.63 10.72 -2.71
N VAL A 364 -32.13 11.84 -2.16
CA VAL A 364 -32.19 12.11 -0.73
C VAL A 364 -33.64 12.19 -0.23
N ALA A 365 -34.52 12.86 -0.98
CA ALA A 365 -35.92 13.04 -0.60
C ALA A 365 -36.73 11.73 -0.69
N SER A 366 -36.47 10.89 -1.69
CA SER A 366 -37.16 9.61 -1.85
C SER A 366 -36.57 8.50 -0.97
N GLY A 367 -35.30 8.61 -0.59
CA GLY A 367 -34.54 7.54 0.08
C GLY A 367 -34.14 6.41 -0.86
N GLU A 368 -34.33 6.58 -2.17
CA GLU A 368 -33.93 5.61 -3.19
C GLU A 368 -32.42 5.69 -3.49
N GLN A 369 -31.90 4.62 -4.08
CA GLN A 369 -30.55 4.61 -4.63
C GLN A 369 -30.55 5.22 -6.03
N ASP A 370 -29.42 5.83 -6.41
CA ASP A 370 -29.23 6.31 -7.77
C ASP A 370 -28.93 5.17 -8.77
N GLY A 371 -28.72 5.54 -10.04
CA GLY A 371 -28.34 4.61 -11.11
C GLY A 371 -26.96 3.94 -10.92
N PHE A 372 -26.18 4.34 -9.93
CA PHE A 372 -24.92 3.72 -9.53
C PHE A 372 -25.05 2.87 -8.26
N GLY A 373 -26.26 2.72 -7.70
CA GLY A 373 -26.51 1.99 -6.45
C GLY A 373 -26.13 2.76 -5.18
N ARG A 374 -25.77 4.05 -5.28
CA ARG A 374 -25.44 4.87 -4.11
C ARG A 374 -26.70 5.35 -3.41
N ALA A 375 -26.75 5.11 -2.10
CA ALA A 375 -27.66 5.81 -1.20
C ALA A 375 -27.00 7.10 -0.66
N PHE A 376 -27.81 8.11 -0.37
CA PHE A 376 -27.37 9.39 0.16
C PHE A 376 -27.93 9.62 1.58
N PRO A 377 -27.29 9.04 2.60
CA PRO A 377 -27.75 9.22 3.97
C PRO A 377 -27.52 10.67 4.43
N GLY A 378 -28.54 11.29 5.01
CA GLY A 378 -28.46 12.64 5.58
C GLY A 378 -29.27 13.68 4.80
N PRO A 379 -29.12 14.98 5.14
CA PRO A 379 -29.85 16.05 4.47
C PRO A 379 -29.30 16.30 3.06
N ALA A 380 -30.16 16.83 2.19
CA ALA A 380 -29.72 17.31 0.87
C ALA A 380 -28.69 18.44 1.03
N LEU A 381 -27.71 18.48 0.12
CA LEU A 381 -26.68 19.52 0.13
C LEU A 381 -27.32 20.91 -0.03
N ALA A 382 -26.93 21.84 0.82
CA ALA A 382 -27.48 23.19 0.87
C ALA A 382 -26.41 24.26 0.63
N SER A 383 -26.85 25.46 0.23
CA SER A 383 -25.97 26.63 0.13
C SER A 383 -25.40 27.05 1.50
N PRO A 384 -24.16 27.59 1.56
CA PRO A 384 -23.22 27.74 0.45
C PRO A 384 -22.55 26.43 0.05
N PHE A 385 -22.11 26.35 -1.20
CA PHE A 385 -21.48 25.17 -1.76
C PHE A 385 -19.98 25.34 -1.90
N TYR A 386 -19.26 24.22 -1.83
CA TYR A 386 -17.82 24.13 -1.91
C TYR A 386 -17.40 23.11 -2.96
N ALA A 387 -16.23 23.33 -3.58
CA ALA A 387 -15.67 22.43 -4.57
C ALA A 387 -14.15 22.25 -4.39
N ALA A 388 -13.68 21.00 -4.45
CA ALA A 388 -12.26 20.67 -4.50
C ALA A 388 -11.93 19.93 -5.81
N ARG A 389 -10.94 20.40 -6.56
CA ARG A 389 -10.50 19.75 -7.80
C ARG A 389 -9.61 18.57 -7.48
N VAL A 390 -9.90 17.41 -8.05
CA VAL A 390 -9.14 16.17 -7.82
C VAL A 390 -8.75 15.48 -9.12
N THR A 391 -7.65 14.74 -9.09
CA THR A 391 -7.20 13.80 -10.11
C THR A 391 -7.11 12.39 -9.53
N GLY A 392 -7.03 11.39 -10.39
CA GLY A 392 -6.67 10.03 -9.99
C GLY A 392 -5.16 9.89 -9.76
N ALA A 393 -4.79 9.10 -8.76
CA ALA A 393 -3.42 8.78 -8.41
C ALA A 393 -3.24 7.29 -8.13
N LEU A 394 -2.05 6.77 -8.44
CA LEU A 394 -1.58 5.45 -8.03
C LEU A 394 -0.85 5.58 -6.70
N PHE A 395 -1.19 4.75 -5.72
CA PHE A 395 -0.59 4.80 -4.39
C PHE A 395 0.37 3.62 -4.18
N HIS A 396 -0.10 2.41 -4.49
CA HIS A 396 0.63 1.18 -4.23
C HIS A 396 0.26 0.11 -5.25
N THR A 397 1.23 -0.71 -5.66
CA THR A 397 1.01 -1.90 -6.51
C THR A 397 1.03 -3.14 -5.64
N GLN A 398 0.13 -4.08 -5.91
CA GLN A 398 -0.16 -5.22 -5.05
C GLN A 398 0.19 -6.57 -5.69
N GLY A 399 0.46 -6.57 -7.00
CA GLY A 399 1.10 -7.68 -7.67
C GLY A 399 2.59 -7.76 -7.41
N GLY A 400 3.16 -8.93 -7.63
CA GLY A 400 4.59 -9.15 -7.43
C GLY A 400 4.99 -10.61 -7.59
N LEU A 401 6.11 -10.96 -6.96
CA LEU A 401 6.64 -12.32 -6.93
C LEU A 401 5.67 -13.27 -6.23
N LEU A 402 5.45 -14.45 -6.81
CA LEU A 402 4.73 -15.53 -6.14
C LEU A 402 5.61 -16.11 -5.02
N VAL A 403 5.01 -16.38 -3.87
CA VAL A 403 5.70 -16.96 -2.70
C VAL A 403 4.94 -18.14 -2.12
N ASP A 404 5.63 -18.98 -1.36
CA ASP A 404 5.03 -20.05 -0.55
C ASP A 404 4.62 -19.57 0.86
N GLU A 405 4.18 -20.50 1.70
CA GLU A 405 3.80 -20.25 3.10
C GLU A 405 4.96 -19.75 3.99
N ASN A 406 6.21 -19.88 3.53
CA ASN A 406 7.41 -19.40 4.19
C ASN A 406 7.98 -18.12 3.54
N ALA A 407 7.23 -17.50 2.63
CA ALA A 407 7.65 -16.37 1.82
C ALA A 407 8.84 -16.67 0.87
N GLN A 408 9.09 -17.95 0.56
CA GLN A 408 10.09 -18.37 -0.42
C GLN A 408 9.56 -18.19 -1.84
N VAL A 409 10.38 -17.62 -2.74
CA VAL A 409 9.95 -17.27 -4.10
C VAL A 409 9.68 -18.53 -4.92
N ARG A 410 8.51 -18.58 -5.55
CA ARG A 410 8.08 -19.66 -6.44
C ARG A 410 8.51 -19.40 -7.87
N ARG A 411 8.92 -20.46 -8.58
CA ARG A 411 9.24 -20.42 -10.01
C ARG A 411 7.96 -20.47 -10.86
N ALA A 412 8.02 -19.93 -12.07
CA ALA A 412 6.87 -19.87 -12.98
C ALA A 412 6.44 -21.26 -13.49
N ASP A 413 7.39 -22.18 -13.63
CA ASP A 413 7.20 -23.58 -14.03
C ASP A 413 6.94 -24.52 -12.84
N GLY A 414 6.89 -23.99 -11.62
CA GLY A 414 6.72 -24.75 -10.38
C GLY A 414 8.04 -24.97 -9.61
N GLY A 415 7.89 -25.28 -8.32
CA GLY A 415 9.02 -25.36 -7.38
C GLY A 415 9.40 -23.99 -6.78
N LEU A 416 10.53 -23.97 -6.08
CA LEU A 416 11.01 -22.83 -5.28
C LEU A 416 12.41 -22.44 -5.73
N LEU A 417 12.71 -21.14 -5.68
CA LEU A 417 14.09 -20.64 -5.79
C LEU A 417 14.81 -20.92 -4.46
N PRO A 418 15.91 -21.70 -4.43
CA PRO A 418 16.39 -22.36 -3.21
C PRO A 418 16.70 -21.47 -2.02
N ASN A 419 17.13 -20.23 -2.26
CA ASN A 419 17.56 -19.31 -1.20
C ASN A 419 17.06 -17.87 -1.42
N LEU A 420 15.99 -17.71 -2.19
CA LEU A 420 15.38 -16.41 -2.48
C LEU A 420 14.01 -16.32 -1.83
N TYR A 421 13.81 -15.25 -1.07
CA TYR A 421 12.58 -14.94 -0.35
C TYR A 421 12.08 -13.55 -0.74
N ALA A 422 10.79 -13.29 -0.59
CA ALA A 422 10.22 -11.97 -0.88
C ALA A 422 9.05 -11.64 0.02
N GLY A 423 8.85 -10.36 0.32
CA GLY A 423 7.72 -9.90 1.12
C GLY A 423 7.34 -8.45 0.87
N GLY A 424 6.29 -7.99 1.55
CA GLY A 424 5.71 -6.66 1.31
C GLY A 424 5.31 -6.48 -0.16
N GLY A 425 5.49 -5.28 -0.71
CA GLY A 425 5.12 -4.98 -2.10
C GLY A 425 5.99 -5.66 -3.17
N ALA A 426 7.07 -6.35 -2.80
CA ALA A 426 7.86 -7.14 -3.74
C ALA A 426 7.19 -8.49 -4.06
N ALA A 427 6.36 -8.99 -3.15
CA ALA A 427 5.58 -10.20 -3.31
C ALA A 427 4.12 -9.87 -3.68
N ARG A 428 3.44 -10.84 -4.29
CA ARG A 428 2.00 -10.81 -4.52
C ARG A 428 1.25 -10.63 -3.19
N SER A 429 0.26 -9.74 -3.17
CA SER A 429 -0.62 -9.47 -2.03
C SER A 429 -1.80 -10.45 -1.94
N ILE A 430 -2.48 -10.46 -0.79
CA ILE A 430 -3.79 -11.12 -0.58
C ILE A 430 -4.96 -10.43 -1.29
N SER A 431 -4.70 -9.37 -2.06
CA SER A 431 -5.75 -8.52 -2.64
C SER A 431 -6.28 -8.99 -3.99
N GLY A 432 -5.77 -10.10 -4.52
CA GLY A 432 -6.23 -10.65 -5.80
C GLY A 432 -5.94 -9.72 -6.99
N PRO A 433 -6.35 -10.13 -8.20
CA PRO A 433 -6.19 -9.33 -9.41
C PRO A 433 -7.04 -8.05 -9.39
N GLY A 434 -6.53 -7.02 -10.06
CA GLY A 434 -7.22 -5.74 -10.19
C GLY A 434 -7.31 -4.90 -8.90
N PRO A 435 -8.05 -3.78 -8.92
CA PRO A 435 -8.02 -2.80 -7.83
C PRO A 435 -8.98 -3.10 -6.67
N SER A 436 -10.02 -3.91 -6.89
CA SER A 436 -11.17 -3.98 -5.99
C SER A 436 -10.92 -4.77 -4.70
N GLY A 437 -9.89 -5.61 -4.69
CA GLY A 437 -9.65 -6.56 -3.60
C GLY A 437 -8.79 -6.04 -2.44
N TYR A 438 -8.33 -4.79 -2.47
CA TYR A 438 -7.57 -4.20 -1.37
C TYR A 438 -8.41 -4.10 -0.09
N LEU A 439 -7.89 -4.65 1.01
CA LEU A 439 -8.37 -4.39 2.37
C LEU A 439 -7.54 -3.27 3.01
N PRO A 440 -8.15 -2.30 3.72
CA PRO A 440 -7.39 -1.31 4.48
C PRO A 440 -6.37 -1.97 5.42
N GLY A 441 -5.13 -1.48 5.37
CA GLY A 441 -4.03 -2.02 6.19
C GLY A 441 -3.36 -3.28 5.63
N ALA A 442 -3.84 -3.83 4.51
CA ALA A 442 -3.25 -5.04 3.92
C ALA A 442 -1.80 -4.85 3.48
N GLY A 443 -1.42 -3.68 2.95
CA GLY A 443 -0.04 -3.46 2.48
C GLY A 443 1.02 -3.64 3.58
N LEU A 444 0.81 -3.01 4.75
CA LEU A 444 1.69 -3.18 5.90
C LEU A 444 1.49 -4.54 6.60
N CYS A 445 0.30 -5.12 6.55
CA CYS A 445 0.06 -6.50 7.00
C CYS A 445 0.94 -7.48 6.21
N MET A 446 0.96 -7.38 4.88
CA MET A 446 1.82 -8.17 4.00
C MET A 446 3.30 -7.92 4.30
N ALA A 447 3.69 -6.66 4.52
CA ALA A 447 5.08 -6.31 4.83
C ALA A 447 5.56 -6.97 6.14
N VAL A 448 4.82 -6.79 7.24
CA VAL A 448 5.22 -7.33 8.55
C VAL A 448 5.12 -8.86 8.56
N THR A 449 4.02 -9.42 8.05
CA THR A 449 3.77 -10.86 8.11
C THR A 449 4.75 -11.63 7.23
N LEU A 450 4.86 -11.28 5.95
CA LEU A 450 5.81 -11.95 5.05
C LEU A 450 7.25 -11.62 5.39
N GLY A 451 7.54 -10.41 5.89
CA GLY A 451 8.88 -10.07 6.39
C GLY A 451 9.32 -11.03 7.50
N ARG A 452 8.45 -11.27 8.49
CA ARG A 452 8.74 -12.18 9.60
C ARG A 452 8.94 -13.61 9.11
N LEU A 453 8.07 -14.09 8.21
CA LEU A 453 8.17 -15.44 7.63
C LEU A 453 9.47 -15.61 6.83
N ALA A 454 9.77 -14.65 5.94
CA ALA A 454 10.97 -14.65 5.11
C ALA A 454 12.25 -14.66 5.94
N GLY A 455 12.37 -13.76 6.92
CA GLY A 455 13.55 -13.67 7.78
C GLY A 455 13.76 -14.94 8.61
N ARG A 456 12.68 -15.51 9.15
CA ARG A 456 12.71 -16.77 9.90
C ARG A 456 13.12 -17.96 9.03
N ALA A 457 12.53 -18.08 7.84
CA ALA A 457 12.79 -19.18 6.93
C ALA A 457 14.22 -19.10 6.36
N ALA A 458 14.65 -17.91 5.92
CA ALA A 458 16.00 -17.67 5.44
C ALA A 458 17.04 -17.94 6.53
N GLY A 459 16.81 -17.45 7.76
CA GLY A 459 17.72 -17.69 8.88
C GLY A 459 17.90 -19.19 9.19
N ARG A 460 16.84 -19.99 9.09
CA ARG A 460 16.92 -21.45 9.27
C ARG A 460 17.66 -22.13 8.12
N ALA A 461 17.41 -21.72 6.89
CA ALA A 461 18.04 -22.27 5.70
C ALA A 461 19.56 -22.01 5.63
N VAL A 462 20.02 -20.91 6.24
CA VAL A 462 21.44 -20.57 6.33
C VAL A 462 22.17 -21.39 7.41
N LYS A 463 21.45 -21.85 8.45
CA LYS A 463 22.04 -22.64 9.55
C LYS A 463 22.10 -24.14 9.29
N GLY A 464 21.15 -24.67 8.54
CA GLY A 464 21.03 -26.09 8.21
C GLY A 464 21.80 -26.42 6.95
#